data_AF-A0A330HMB2-F1
#
_entry.id   AF-A0A330HMB2-F1
#
_cell.length_a   1.000
_cell.length_b   1.000
_cell.length_c   1.000
_cell.angle_alpha   90.00
_cell.angle_beta   90.00
_cell.angle_gamma   90.00
#
_symmetry.space_group_name_H-M   'P 1'
#
loop_
_entity.id
_entity.type
_entity.pdbx_description
1 polymer ?
#
loop_
_entity_poly.entity_id
_entity_poly.type
_entity_poly.pdbx_seq_one_letter_code
_entity_poly.pdbx_strand_id
1 'polypeptide(L)'
;MIVVRRLQEEEFKACFAEPMQNVTATAEAAVDIWPYVEALDLDEIGLPYLNDVHNVYRDALSRFDQVLIGTGRFNTLLVIVVDLGKRSVFGHFLLDLNKEFGTTGGHLKSV
;
A
#
# COMPACT_ATOMS: atom_id res chain seq x y z
N MET A 1 -5.31 -15.51 14.75
CA MET A 1 -5.80 -15.31 13.38
C MET A 1 -5.71 -13.83 13.07
N ILE A 2 -4.91 -13.44 12.09
CA ILE A 2 -4.86 -12.05 11.62
C ILE A 2 -6.08 -11.83 10.73
N VAL A 3 -6.85 -10.78 11.00
CA VAL A 3 -7.99 -10.41 10.15
C VAL A 3 -7.49 -9.36 9.17
N VAL A 4 -7.50 -9.70 7.89
CA VAL A 4 -7.13 -8.77 6.82
C VAL A 4 -8.36 -7.98 6.37
N ARG A 5 -8.16 -6.70 6.04
CA ARG A 5 -9.22 -5.78 5.62
C ARG A 5 -8.81 -5.04 4.36
N ARG A 6 -9.55 -5.30 3.27
CA ARG A 6 -9.48 -4.50 2.05
C ARG A 6 -10.27 -3.22 2.24
N LEU A 7 -9.63 -2.08 2.01
CA LEU A 7 -10.26 -0.76 2.04
C LEU A 7 -11.01 -0.53 0.74
N GLN A 8 -12.17 0.13 0.84
CA GLN A 8 -12.82 0.75 -0.31
C GLN A 8 -12.12 2.05 -0.70
N GLU A 9 -12.42 2.55 -1.89
CA GLU A 9 -11.78 3.76 -2.43
C GLU A 9 -12.02 4.98 -1.54
N GLU A 10 -13.23 5.16 -1.02
CA GLU A 10 -13.58 6.26 -0.11
C GLU A 10 -12.84 6.17 1.22
N GLU A 11 -12.72 4.95 1.77
CA GLU A 11 -12.00 4.71 3.02
C GLU A 11 -10.50 4.96 2.85
N PHE A 12 -9.94 4.54 1.72
CA PHE A 12 -8.55 4.80 1.38
C PHE A 12 -8.29 6.30 1.22
N LYS A 13 -9.14 7.01 0.46
CA LYS A 13 -9.04 8.47 0.28
C LYS A 13 -9.16 9.24 1.60
N ALA A 14 -9.96 8.76 2.56
CA ALA A 14 -10.06 9.36 3.89
C ALA A 14 -8.75 9.25 4.73
N CYS A 15 -7.82 8.38 4.33
CA CYS A 15 -6.51 8.24 4.95
C CYS A 15 -5.49 9.30 4.48
N PHE A 16 -5.88 10.18 3.56
CA PHE A 16 -5.04 11.26 3.07
C PHE A 16 -5.33 12.55 3.84
N ALA A 17 -4.27 13.32 4.04
CA ALA A 17 -4.32 14.73 4.41
C ALA A 17 -3.15 15.41 3.71
N GLU A 18 -3.42 16.41 2.89
CA GLU A 18 -2.41 17.05 2.05
C GLU A 18 -1.56 18.07 2.83
N PRO A 19 -0.28 18.23 2.48
CA PRO A 19 0.47 17.39 1.55
C PRO A 19 0.92 16.08 2.22
N MET A 20 0.92 14.99 1.45
CA MET A 20 1.56 13.75 1.89
C MET A 20 3.09 13.97 1.98
N GLN A 21 3.70 13.50 3.06
CA GLN A 21 5.14 13.60 3.28
C GLN A 21 5.81 12.25 2.98
N ASN A 22 6.82 12.23 2.10
CA ASN A 22 7.65 11.05 1.91
C ASN A 22 8.59 10.91 3.12
N VAL A 23 8.37 9.87 3.92
CA VAL A 23 9.13 9.57 5.14
C VAL A 23 9.97 8.30 4.98
N THR A 24 10.13 7.77 3.77
CA THR A 24 10.80 6.49 3.50
C THR A 24 12.19 6.37 4.14
N ALA A 25 12.96 7.47 4.16
CA ALA A 25 14.33 7.47 4.70
C ALA A 25 14.39 7.70 6.23
N THR A 26 13.32 8.17 6.86
CA THR A 26 13.31 8.65 8.25
C THR A 26 12.27 7.97 9.13
N ALA A 27 11.32 7.24 8.55
CA ALA A 27 10.28 6.57 9.28
C ALA A 27 10.84 5.38 10.05
N GLU A 28 10.66 5.41 11.36
CA GLU A 28 10.71 4.20 12.17
C GLU A 28 9.39 3.45 12.04
N ALA A 29 9.45 2.14 11.83
CA ALA A 29 8.27 1.30 11.72
C ALA A 29 7.46 1.34 13.03
N ALA A 30 6.28 1.96 13.00
CA ALA A 30 5.39 1.99 14.16
C ALA A 30 4.88 0.59 14.53
N VAL A 31 4.79 -0.29 13.53
CA VAL A 31 4.25 -1.67 13.62
C VAL A 31 5.01 -2.55 12.63
N ASP A 32 5.22 -3.81 12.97
CA ASP A 32 5.61 -4.84 12.00
C ASP A 32 4.43 -5.20 11.10
N ILE A 33 4.50 -4.82 9.83
CA ILE A 33 3.43 -5.06 8.85
C ILE A 33 3.50 -6.45 8.22
N TRP A 34 4.63 -7.15 8.31
CA TRP A 34 4.85 -8.38 7.56
C TRP A 34 3.89 -9.51 7.94
N PRO A 35 3.55 -9.74 9.23
CA PRO A 35 2.54 -10.74 9.56
C PRO A 35 1.17 -10.47 8.92
N TYR A 36 0.81 -9.19 8.72
CA TYR A 36 -0.42 -8.82 8.02
C TYR A 36 -0.30 -9.07 6.51
N VAL A 37 0.84 -8.75 5.91
CA VAL A 37 1.11 -8.99 4.49
C VAL A 37 1.12 -10.49 4.17
N GLU A 38 1.75 -11.31 5.01
CA GLU A 38 1.79 -12.77 4.89
C GLU A 38 0.41 -13.43 5.03
N ALA A 39 -0.53 -12.76 5.71
CA ALA A 39 -1.90 -13.23 5.84
C ALA A 39 -2.80 -12.88 4.65
N LEU A 40 -2.31 -12.10 3.67
CA LEU A 40 -3.07 -11.76 2.47
C LEU A 40 -3.11 -12.92 1.48
N ASP A 41 -4.29 -13.18 0.92
CA ASP A 41 -4.45 -14.05 -0.24
C ASP A 41 -4.14 -13.26 -1.52
N LEU A 42 -2.93 -13.40 -2.04
CA LEU A 42 -2.49 -12.67 -3.24
C LEU A 42 -3.25 -13.11 -4.50
N ASP A 43 -3.70 -14.37 -4.57
CA ASP A 43 -4.46 -14.88 -5.69
C ASP A 43 -5.85 -14.25 -5.72
N GLU A 44 -6.52 -14.13 -4.56
CA GLU A 44 -7.80 -13.41 -4.43
C GLU A 44 -7.68 -11.93 -4.79
N ILE A 45 -6.55 -11.29 -4.44
CA ILE A 45 -6.26 -9.89 -4.77
C ILE A 45 -5.88 -9.72 -6.25
N GLY A 46 -5.50 -10.80 -6.94
CA GLY A 46 -5.07 -10.78 -8.34
C GLY A 46 -3.63 -10.29 -8.53
N LEU A 47 -2.74 -10.60 -7.59
CA LEU A 47 -1.33 -10.24 -7.63
C LEU A 47 -0.45 -11.50 -7.78
N PRO A 48 0.48 -11.53 -8.75
CA PRO A 48 1.33 -12.70 -8.94
C PRO A 48 2.41 -12.84 -7.85
N TYR A 49 2.93 -11.72 -7.35
CA TYR A 49 3.91 -11.65 -6.26
C TYR A 49 4.08 -10.20 -5.80
N LEU A 50 4.70 -10.02 -4.62
CA LEU A 50 5.13 -8.73 -4.08
C LEU A 50 6.64 -8.54 -4.26
N ASN A 51 7.06 -7.28 -4.36
CA ASN A 51 8.46 -6.85 -4.37
C ASN A 51 8.76 -6.10 -3.06
N ASP A 52 9.84 -5.31 -3.06
CA ASP A 52 10.22 -4.47 -1.93
C ASP A 52 9.25 -3.30 -1.68
N VAL A 53 9.34 -2.76 -0.46
CA VAL A 53 8.74 -1.47 -0.12
C VAL A 53 9.40 -0.38 -0.95
N HIS A 54 8.62 0.32 -1.77
CA HIS A 54 9.10 1.44 -2.58
C HIS A 54 9.19 2.74 -1.78
N ASN A 55 8.09 3.08 -1.09
CA ASN A 55 7.98 4.34 -0.37
C ASN A 55 7.06 4.19 0.85
N VAL A 56 7.28 5.05 1.83
CA VAL A 56 6.36 5.29 2.94
C VAL A 56 5.94 6.75 2.91
N TYR A 57 4.64 6.99 2.83
CA TYR A 57 4.06 8.33 2.86
C TYR A 57 3.22 8.53 4.13
N ARG A 58 3.51 9.60 4.86
CA ARG A 58 2.74 10.03 6.02
C ARG A 58 1.76 11.13 5.64
N ASP A 59 0.52 11.06 6.14
CA ASP A 59 -0.43 12.16 5.94
C ASP A 59 -0.05 13.41 6.75
N ALA A 60 -0.48 14.60 6.31
CA ALA A 60 -0.12 15.86 6.95
C ALA A 60 -0.56 15.97 8.42
N LEU A 61 -1.57 15.20 8.82
CA LEU A 61 -2.07 15.13 10.20
C LEU A 61 -1.34 14.07 11.04
N SER A 62 -0.35 13.35 10.48
CA SER A 62 0.41 12.29 11.16
C SER A 62 -0.47 11.21 11.81
N ARG A 63 -1.59 10.88 11.15
CA ARG A 63 -2.54 9.84 11.55
C ARG A 63 -2.19 8.50 10.91
N PHE A 64 -1.75 8.52 9.65
CA PHE A 64 -1.55 7.32 8.86
C PHE A 64 -0.19 7.33 8.15
N ASP A 65 0.46 6.17 8.20
CA ASP A 65 1.53 5.82 7.26
C ASP A 65 0.97 4.91 6.17
N GLN A 66 1.21 5.26 4.91
CA GLN A 66 0.89 4.47 3.74
C GLN A 66 2.18 3.84 3.22
N VAL A 67 2.34 2.54 3.41
CA VAL A 67 3.50 1.77 2.96
C VAL A 67 3.20 1.20 1.58
N LEU A 68 3.91 1.67 0.56
CA LEU A 68 3.72 1.27 -0.83
C LEU A 68 4.66 0.11 -1.16
N ILE A 69 4.09 -1.07 -1.35
CA ILE A 69 4.81 -2.30 -1.72
C ILE A 69 4.65 -2.53 -3.22
N GLY A 70 5.78 -2.80 -3.88
CA GLY A 70 5.78 -3.15 -5.30
C GLY A 70 5.06 -4.46 -5.56
N THR A 71 4.51 -4.61 -6.76
CA THR A 71 3.88 -5.88 -7.17
C THR A 71 4.43 -6.34 -8.51
N GLY A 72 4.26 -7.62 -8.84
CA GLY A 72 4.59 -8.14 -10.17
C GLY A 72 3.70 -7.61 -11.30
N ARG A 73 2.61 -6.89 -10.97
CA ARG A 73 1.72 -6.26 -11.94
C ARG A 73 2.18 -4.83 -12.23
N PHE A 74 2.34 -4.50 -13.51
CA PHE A 74 2.81 -3.19 -13.95
C PHE A 74 1.95 -2.06 -13.38
N ASN A 75 2.58 -0.97 -12.91
CA ASN A 75 1.91 0.20 -12.35
C ASN A 75 0.86 -0.10 -11.25
N THR A 76 1.03 -1.22 -10.55
CA THR A 76 0.15 -1.64 -9.46
C THR A 76 0.96 -1.74 -8.17
N LEU A 77 0.46 -1.09 -7.12
CA LEU A 77 1.05 -1.06 -5.79
C LEU A 77 0.08 -1.64 -4.77
N LEU A 78 0.59 -2.47 -3.87
CA LEU A 78 -0.13 -2.85 -2.66
C LEU A 78 0.17 -1.80 -1.60
N VAL A 79 -0.84 -1.08 -1.14
CA VAL A 79 -0.69 -0.06 -0.10
C VAL A 79 -1.17 -0.63 1.22
N ILE A 80 -0.28 -0.72 2.21
CA ILE A 80 -0.64 -1.04 3.59
C ILE A 80 -0.80 0.26 4.37
N VAL A 81 -2.00 0.49 4.92
CA VAL A 81 -2.28 1.67 5.73
C VAL A 81 -2.11 1.32 7.19
N VAL A 82 -1.19 2.02 7.88
CA VAL A 82 -0.93 1.87 9.31
C VAL A 82 -1.54 3.07 10.04
N ASP A 83 -2.40 2.79 11.02
CA ASP A 83 -2.91 3.79 11.96
C ASP A 83 -1.85 4.03 13.04
N LEU A 84 -1.28 5.23 13.05
CA LEU A 84 -0.20 5.60 13.97
C LEU A 84 -0.70 5.83 15.40
N GLY A 85 -1.94 6.27 15.57
CA GLY A 85 -2.55 6.48 16.87
C GLY A 85 -2.86 5.14 17.58
N LYS A 86 -3.33 4.15 16.82
CA LYS A 86 -3.62 2.80 17.33
C LYS A 86 -2.42 1.85 17.28
N ARG A 87 -1.37 2.23 16.54
CA ARG A 87 -0.20 1.37 16.26
C ARG A 87 -0.64 0.01 15.73
N SER A 88 -1.48 0.02 14.69
CA SER A 88 -2.00 -1.19 14.05
C SER A 88 -2.22 -0.99 12.56
N VAL A 89 -2.20 -2.06 11.78
CA VAL A 89 -2.65 -2.02 10.38
C VAL A 89 -4.14 -1.68 10.35
N PHE A 90 -4.50 -0.60 9.65
CA PHE A 90 -5.88 -0.17 9.43
C PHE A 90 -6.55 -0.97 8.30
N GLY A 91 -5.79 -1.31 7.27
CA GLY A 91 -6.24 -2.07 6.12
C GLY A 91 -5.23 -2.01 4.97
N HIS A 92 -5.58 -2.62 3.85
CA HIS A 92 -4.81 -2.55 2.61
C HIS A 92 -5.66 -2.03 1.45
N PHE A 93 -5.02 -1.44 0.44
CA PHE A 93 -5.65 -1.02 -0.79
C PHE A 93 -4.78 -1.42 -1.99
N LEU A 94 -5.40 -1.87 -3.07
CA LEU A 94 -4.71 -2.16 -4.33
C LEU A 94 -4.78 -0.94 -5.24
N LEU A 95 -3.69 -0.20 -5.31
CA LEU A 95 -3.58 1.01 -6.13
C LEU A 95 -3.16 0.62 -7.56
N ASP A 96 -4.08 0.73 -8.50
CA ASP A 96 -3.84 0.47 -9.92
C ASP A 96 -3.72 1.80 -10.68
N LEU A 97 -2.49 2.25 -10.87
CA LEU A 97 -2.20 3.52 -11.55
C LEU A 97 -2.50 3.45 -13.05
N ASN A 98 -2.64 2.25 -13.63
CA ASN A 98 -3.12 2.10 -15.00
C ASN A 98 -4.58 2.55 -15.11
N LYS A 99 -5.41 2.13 -14.15
CA LYS A 99 -6.82 2.51 -14.07
C LYS A 99 -6.96 4.00 -13.77
N GLU A 100 -6.15 4.53 -12.87
CA GLU A 100 -6.23 5.93 -12.43
C GLU A 100 -5.78 6.92 -13.50
N PHE A 101 -4.71 6.61 -14.24
CA PHE A 101 -4.11 7.51 -15.24
C PHE A 101 -4.32 7.08 -16.69
N GLY A 102 -5.09 6.02 -16.94
CA GLY A 102 -5.37 5.51 -18.29
C GLY A 102 -4.14 4.98 -19.04
N THR A 103 -3.09 4.55 -18.32
CA THR A 103 -1.86 4.05 -18.94
C THR A 103 -1.98 2.56 -19.22
N THR A 104 -1.73 2.12 -20.47
CA THR A 104 -1.69 0.69 -20.84
C THR A 104 -0.25 0.27 -21.13
N GLY A 105 0.59 0.27 -20.10
CA GLY A 105 1.96 -0.24 -20.24
C GLY A 105 1.98 -1.76 -20.17
N GLY A 106 2.18 -2.42 -21.31
CA GLY A 106 2.41 -3.85 -21.36
C GLY A 106 3.76 -4.23 -20.77
N HIS A 107 3.79 -5.28 -19.94
CA HIS A 107 5.02 -6.00 -19.58
C HIS A 107 5.63 -6.63 -20.84
N LEU A 108 6.41 -5.85 -21.58
CA LEU A 108 7.31 -6.37 -22.60
C LEU A 108 8.65 -5.65 -22.48
N LYS A 109 9.43 -6.01 -21.46
CA LYS A 109 10.86 -6.17 -21.71
C LYS A 109 11.06 -7.60 -22.20
N SER A 110 10.96 -7.78 -23.52
CA SER A 110 11.64 -8.89 -24.16
C SER A 110 13.13 -8.72 -23.88
N VAL A 111 13.68 -9.63 -23.09
CA VAL A 111 15.10 -9.98 -23.16
C VAL A 111 15.35 -10.84 -24.39
#